data_AF-A0A1D2IFI7-F1
#
_entry.id   AF-A0A1D2IFI7-F1
#
_cell.length_a   1.000
_cell.length_b   1.000
_cell.length_c   1.000
_cell.angle_alpha   90.00
_cell.angle_beta   90.00
_cell.angle_gamma   90.00
#
_symmetry.space_group_name_H-M   'P 1'
#
loop_
_entity.id
_entity.type
_entity.pdbx_description
1 polymer ?
#
loop_
_entity_poly.entity_id
_entity_poly.type
_entity_poly.pdbx_seq_one_letter_code
_entity_poly.pdbx_strand_id
1 'polypeptide(L)'
;MTTRTEVASSRPGPGPLTVLGWTNITLGASAAAFTWVTSLVLHKPGDPLIAAFAFLFITASYTRDRLDPADTDRSPRAAWIAGHRRHLTWWTTACAAAMLPITVLRPWCAAVVVLVGAMAWLYTAPLIPWHGRRLAVRQLPGVKLPYTMAGWLAIAVLLPAVQQRLLLDARTWYIAVTGVLIGSVTALLNDLRDLRTDALAGTSSLPVLLGERRTRVAAYGMAVGGAAVGQLVLPLPTVLWAAYNSTVLATYRPRPSQYPRPWGDAQGLVVLAAALLTR
;
A
#
# COMPACT_ATOMS: atom_id res chain seq x y z
N MET A 1 -22.48 -25.45 -41.62
CA MET A 1 -21.28 -25.56 -40.77
C MET A 1 -20.93 -24.15 -40.33
N THR A 2 -21.37 -23.80 -39.13
CA THR A 2 -21.59 -22.43 -38.66
C THR A 2 -20.32 -21.76 -38.16
N THR A 3 -20.09 -20.58 -38.73
CA THR A 3 -19.26 -19.45 -38.28
C THR A 3 -19.08 -19.39 -36.77
N ARG A 4 -17.84 -19.60 -36.33
CA ARG A 4 -17.39 -19.37 -34.96
C ARG A 4 -17.19 -17.86 -34.76
N THR A 5 -18.29 -17.20 -34.42
CA THR A 5 -18.39 -15.89 -33.74
C THR A 5 -17.07 -15.19 -33.44
N GLU A 6 -16.68 -14.29 -34.34
CA GLU A 6 -15.96 -13.07 -34.03
C GLU A 6 -16.77 -12.24 -33.03
N VAL A 7 -16.48 -12.39 -31.73
CA VAL A 7 -16.77 -11.35 -30.74
C VAL A 7 -15.55 -11.24 -29.81
N ALA A 8 -14.38 -11.00 -30.40
CA ALA A 8 -13.27 -10.39 -29.67
C ALA A 8 -13.51 -8.88 -29.66
N SER A 9 -14.48 -8.45 -28.83
CA SER A 9 -14.86 -7.05 -28.68
C SER A 9 -13.66 -6.23 -28.21
N SER A 10 -13.05 -5.50 -29.14
CA SER A 10 -12.60 -4.10 -29.14
C SER A 10 -12.76 -3.27 -27.84
N ARG A 11 -12.36 -3.79 -26.68
CA ARG A 11 -12.17 -2.93 -25.51
C ARG A 11 -10.87 -2.15 -25.70
N PRO A 12 -10.90 -0.81 -25.75
CA PRO A 12 -9.66 -0.04 -25.79
C PRO A 12 -8.80 -0.44 -24.59
N GLY A 13 -7.49 -0.56 -24.83
CA GLY A 13 -6.52 -0.87 -23.77
C GLY A 13 -6.61 0.12 -22.61
N PRO A 14 -6.08 -0.23 -21.43
CA PRO A 14 -6.07 0.69 -20.30
C PRO A 14 -5.40 2.02 -20.69
N GLY A 15 -6.03 3.15 -20.35
CA GLY A 15 -5.40 4.45 -20.51
C GLY A 15 -4.13 4.59 -19.64
N PRO A 16 -3.27 5.59 -19.91
CA PRO A 16 -1.94 5.70 -19.30
C PRO A 16 -1.98 5.74 -17.75
N LEU A 17 -2.89 6.53 -17.17
CA LEU A 17 -3.08 6.57 -15.71
C LEU A 17 -3.49 5.21 -15.14
N THR A 18 -4.26 4.43 -15.90
CA THR A 18 -4.70 3.10 -15.46
C THR A 18 -3.52 2.13 -15.44
N VAL A 19 -2.63 2.22 -16.43
CA VAL A 19 -1.39 1.43 -16.48
C VAL A 19 -0.51 1.73 -15.27
N LEU A 20 -0.32 3.01 -14.89
CA LEU A 20 0.47 3.39 -13.72
C LEU A 20 -0.06 2.79 -12.40
N GLY A 21 -1.38 2.62 -12.27
CA GLY A 21 -1.98 1.93 -11.13
C GLY A 21 -1.81 0.41 -11.23
N TRP A 22 -1.96 -0.16 -12.42
CA TRP A 22 -1.83 -1.61 -12.66
C TRP A 22 -0.40 -2.13 -12.52
N THR A 23 0.60 -1.28 -12.74
CA THR A 23 2.02 -1.60 -12.53
C THR A 23 2.54 -1.20 -11.15
N ASN A 24 1.69 -0.70 -10.26
CA ASN A 24 2.04 -0.19 -8.92
C ASN A 24 3.06 0.96 -8.92
N ILE A 25 3.35 1.59 -10.05
CA ILE A 25 4.26 2.75 -10.13
C ILE A 25 3.73 3.90 -9.27
N THR A 26 2.42 4.15 -9.29
CA THR A 26 1.80 5.20 -8.46
C THR A 26 1.99 4.90 -6.97
N LEU A 27 1.83 3.63 -6.59
CA LEU A 27 1.96 3.19 -5.20
C LEU A 27 3.43 3.30 -4.73
N GLY A 28 4.38 2.91 -5.57
CA GLY A 28 5.80 3.11 -5.32
C GLY A 28 6.16 4.60 -5.21
N ALA A 29 5.62 5.45 -6.08
CA ALA A 29 5.84 6.90 -6.02
C ALA A 29 5.31 7.49 -4.71
N SER A 30 4.15 7.03 -4.23
CA SER A 30 3.66 7.39 -2.90
C SER A 30 4.57 6.93 -1.77
N ALA A 31 5.16 5.74 -1.85
CA ALA A 31 6.10 5.27 -0.84
C ALA A 31 7.36 6.15 -0.77
N ALA A 32 7.91 6.53 -1.92
CA ALA A 32 9.01 7.50 -2.01
C ALA A 32 8.62 8.87 -1.45
N ALA A 33 7.39 9.32 -1.74
CA ALA A 33 6.89 10.58 -1.25
C ALA A 33 6.72 10.57 0.28
N PHE A 34 6.26 9.46 0.86
CA PHE A 34 6.15 9.32 2.31
C PHE A 34 7.51 9.33 3.02
N THR A 35 8.54 8.66 2.47
CA THR A 35 9.89 8.73 3.07
C THR A 35 10.45 10.15 3.02
N TRP A 36 10.17 10.88 1.95
CA TRP A 36 10.51 12.28 1.83
C TRP A 36 9.78 13.14 2.87
N VAL A 37 8.46 12.99 2.99
CA VAL A 37 7.63 13.68 4.00
C VAL A 37 8.12 13.41 5.42
N THR A 38 8.48 12.16 5.74
CA THR A 38 9.08 11.85 7.04
C THR A 38 10.37 12.65 7.26
N SER A 39 11.25 12.72 6.26
CA SER A 39 12.50 13.50 6.36
C SER A 39 12.21 14.99 6.59
N LEU A 40 11.20 15.53 5.90
CA LEU A 40 10.71 16.90 6.08
C LEU A 40 10.24 17.15 7.52
N VAL A 41 9.42 16.26 8.10
CA VAL A 41 8.95 16.33 9.50
C VAL A 41 10.11 16.30 10.50
N LEU A 42 11.11 15.46 10.21
CA LEU A 42 12.29 15.29 11.05
C LEU A 42 13.31 16.42 10.90
N HIS A 43 13.02 17.45 10.10
CA HIS A 43 13.93 18.56 9.78
C HIS A 43 15.29 18.08 9.26
N LYS A 44 15.27 17.02 8.45
CA LYS A 44 16.45 16.47 7.78
C LYS A 44 16.30 16.61 6.27
N PRO A 45 17.41 16.70 5.53
CA PRO A 45 17.36 16.60 4.08
C PRO A 45 16.80 15.23 3.68
N GLY A 46 15.92 15.22 2.68
CA GLY A 46 15.45 13.96 2.09
C GLY A 46 16.60 13.20 1.43
N ASP A 47 16.70 11.91 1.69
CA ASP A 47 17.69 11.05 1.01
C ASP A 47 17.07 10.45 -0.27
N PRO A 48 17.53 10.85 -1.46
CA PRO A 48 16.99 10.34 -2.72
C PRO A 48 17.20 8.84 -2.89
N LEU A 49 18.23 8.24 -2.28
CA LEU A 49 18.44 6.79 -2.33
C LEU A 49 17.42 6.04 -1.47
N ILE A 50 17.03 6.56 -0.30
CA ILE A 50 15.95 5.96 0.50
C ILE A 50 14.62 6.07 -0.25
N ALA A 51 14.34 7.23 -0.86
CA ALA A 51 13.13 7.43 -1.65
C ALA A 51 13.08 6.49 -2.86
N ALA A 52 14.19 6.36 -3.60
CA ALA A 52 14.32 5.41 -4.70
C ALA A 52 14.14 3.96 -4.22
N PHE A 53 14.73 3.58 -3.08
CA PHE A 53 14.54 2.27 -2.49
C PHE A 53 13.06 2.01 -2.17
N ALA A 54 12.37 2.92 -1.50
CA ALA A 54 10.95 2.77 -1.19
C ALA A 54 10.08 2.64 -2.46
N PHE A 55 10.38 3.43 -3.50
CA PHE A 55 9.75 3.29 -4.81
C PHE A 55 9.93 1.90 -5.41
N LEU A 56 11.18 1.45 -5.53
CA LEU A 56 11.54 0.18 -6.16
C LEU A 56 10.96 -1.00 -5.36
N PHE A 57 11.08 -0.95 -4.03
CA PHE A 57 10.61 -2.01 -3.14
C PHE A 57 9.11 -2.20 -3.21
N ILE A 58 8.33 -1.11 -3.10
CA ILE A 58 6.87 -1.19 -3.14
C ILE A 58 6.39 -1.56 -4.54
N THR A 59 6.98 -0.99 -5.59
CA THR A 59 6.63 -1.34 -6.97
C THR A 59 6.90 -2.81 -7.26
N ALA A 60 8.07 -3.34 -6.88
CA ALA A 60 8.42 -4.74 -7.08
C ALA A 60 7.52 -5.67 -6.25
N SER A 61 7.39 -5.41 -4.94
CA SER A 61 6.66 -6.28 -4.02
C SER A 61 5.18 -6.40 -4.39
N TYR A 62 4.51 -5.28 -4.67
CA TYR A 62 3.09 -5.31 -5.03
C TYR A 62 2.85 -5.79 -6.46
N THR A 63 3.81 -5.63 -7.37
CA THR A 63 3.67 -6.21 -8.74
C THR A 63 3.89 -7.71 -8.70
N ARG A 64 4.84 -8.19 -7.89
CA ARG A 64 5.05 -9.62 -7.63
C ARG A 64 3.78 -10.28 -7.08
N ASP A 65 3.14 -9.65 -6.09
CA ASP A 65 1.91 -10.17 -5.47
C ASP A 65 0.80 -10.40 -6.53
N ARG A 66 0.62 -9.45 -7.46
CA ARG A 66 -0.33 -9.58 -8.58
C ARG A 66 0.07 -10.62 -9.64
N LEU A 67 1.33 -11.04 -9.66
CA LEU A 67 1.82 -12.09 -10.55
C LEU A 67 1.70 -13.47 -9.89
N ASP A 68 1.27 -13.56 -8.63
CA ASP A 68 1.07 -14.84 -7.96
C ASP A 68 -0.03 -15.65 -8.69
N PRO A 69 0.27 -16.87 -9.18
CA PRO A 69 -0.74 -17.73 -9.78
C PRO A 69 -1.90 -18.09 -8.84
N ALA A 70 -1.71 -17.95 -7.52
CA ALA A 70 -2.75 -18.13 -6.51
C ALA A 70 -3.73 -16.95 -6.44
N ASP A 71 -3.47 -15.83 -7.13
CA ASP A 71 -4.43 -14.72 -7.22
C ASP A 71 -5.69 -15.19 -7.98
N THR A 72 -6.85 -14.98 -7.36
CA THR A 72 -8.15 -15.41 -7.88
C THR A 72 -8.94 -14.27 -8.52
N ASP A 73 -8.34 -13.07 -8.65
CA ASP A 73 -8.94 -11.93 -9.33
C ASP A 73 -9.28 -12.28 -10.80
N ARG A 74 -10.54 -12.03 -11.18
CA ARG A 74 -11.05 -12.22 -12.55
C ARG A 74 -11.39 -10.91 -13.25
N SER A 75 -10.92 -9.79 -12.71
CA SER A 75 -11.19 -8.45 -13.26
C SER A 75 -10.48 -8.20 -14.61
N PRO A 76 -10.88 -7.16 -15.36
CA PRO A 76 -10.14 -6.73 -16.55
C PRO A 76 -8.64 -6.45 -16.28
N ARG A 77 -8.31 -6.04 -15.05
CA ARG A 77 -6.92 -5.87 -14.61
C ARG A 77 -6.20 -7.21 -14.60
N ALA A 78 -6.77 -8.24 -14.00
CA ALA A 78 -6.17 -9.58 -13.96
C ALA A 78 -5.95 -10.14 -15.37
N ALA A 79 -6.91 -9.97 -16.27
CA ALA A 79 -6.75 -10.36 -17.68
C ALA A 79 -5.60 -9.61 -18.37
N TRP A 80 -5.46 -8.31 -18.14
CA TRP A 80 -4.35 -7.52 -18.68
C TRP A 80 -3.00 -7.96 -18.09
N ILE A 81 -2.93 -8.19 -16.77
CA ILE A 81 -1.72 -8.66 -16.08
C ILE A 81 -1.30 -10.03 -16.63
N ALA A 82 -2.24 -10.95 -16.84
CA ALA A 82 -1.95 -12.26 -17.44
C ALA A 82 -1.36 -12.11 -18.85
N GLY A 83 -1.93 -11.24 -19.69
CA GLY A 83 -1.41 -10.95 -21.03
C GLY A 83 -0.02 -10.28 -21.04
N HIS A 84 0.34 -9.55 -19.98
CA HIS A 84 1.62 -8.83 -19.86
C HIS A 84 2.59 -9.47 -18.86
N ARG A 85 2.32 -10.71 -18.42
CA ARG A 85 3.05 -11.38 -17.33
C ARG A 85 4.56 -11.33 -17.52
N ARG A 86 5.06 -11.64 -18.73
CA ARG A 86 6.50 -11.61 -19.04
C ARG A 86 7.11 -10.23 -18.80
N HIS A 87 6.46 -9.16 -19.28
CA HIS A 87 6.94 -7.79 -19.11
C HIS A 87 6.91 -7.35 -17.65
N LEU A 88 5.86 -7.71 -16.92
CA LEU A 88 5.73 -7.40 -15.49
C LEU A 88 6.75 -8.17 -14.63
N THR A 89 7.07 -9.41 -15.00
CA THR A 89 8.17 -10.15 -14.37
C THR A 89 9.51 -9.47 -14.61
N TRP A 90 9.82 -9.08 -15.85
CA TRP A 90 11.05 -8.32 -16.13
C TRP A 90 11.12 -7.00 -15.37
N TRP A 91 10.01 -6.27 -15.31
CA TRP A 91 9.89 -5.03 -14.54
C TRP A 91 10.17 -5.26 -13.05
N THR A 92 9.56 -6.28 -12.47
CA THR A 92 9.76 -6.65 -11.06
C THR A 92 11.21 -7.04 -10.78
N THR A 93 11.82 -7.85 -11.66
CA THR A 93 13.23 -8.25 -11.54
C THR A 93 14.18 -7.07 -11.71
N ALA A 94 13.89 -6.15 -12.64
CA ALA A 94 14.69 -4.93 -12.83
C ALA A 94 14.62 -4.03 -11.60
N CYS A 95 13.43 -3.85 -11.01
CA CYS A 95 13.28 -3.10 -9.77
C CYS A 95 14.07 -3.76 -8.62
N ALA A 96 13.98 -5.09 -8.50
CA ALA A 96 14.72 -5.84 -7.48
C ALA A 96 16.24 -5.73 -7.65
N ALA A 97 16.75 -5.85 -8.88
CA ALA A 97 18.17 -5.68 -9.18
C ALA A 97 18.65 -4.26 -8.89
N ALA A 98 17.86 -3.24 -9.21
CA ALA A 98 18.18 -1.84 -8.95
C ALA A 98 18.23 -1.49 -7.45
N MET A 99 17.58 -2.28 -6.58
CA MET A 99 17.70 -2.10 -5.13
C MET A 99 19.06 -2.53 -4.58
N LEU A 100 19.77 -3.46 -5.23
CA LEU A 100 21.06 -4.00 -4.74
C LEU A 100 22.13 -2.92 -4.52
N PRO A 101 22.44 -2.03 -5.47
CA PRO A 101 23.41 -0.96 -5.19
C PRO A 101 22.95 -0.04 -4.06
N ILE A 102 21.64 0.20 -3.93
CA ILE A 102 21.11 1.05 -2.86
C ILE A 102 21.28 0.39 -1.49
N THR A 103 21.03 -0.93 -1.36
CA THR A 103 21.22 -1.63 -0.08
C THR A 103 22.69 -1.70 0.34
N VAL A 104 23.62 -1.72 -0.62
CA VAL A 104 25.06 -1.58 -0.34
C VAL A 104 25.37 -0.17 0.18
N LEU A 105 24.86 0.87 -0.46
CA LEU A 105 25.10 2.27 -0.09
C LEU A 105 24.33 2.71 1.17
N ARG A 106 23.24 2.03 1.50
CA ARG A 106 22.36 2.27 2.65
C ARG A 106 21.99 0.94 3.32
N PRO A 107 22.86 0.40 4.20
CA PRO A 107 22.67 -0.92 4.82
C PRO A 107 21.35 -1.10 5.57
N TRP A 108 20.76 -0.02 6.11
CA TRP A 108 19.45 -0.06 6.76
C TRP A 108 18.32 -0.53 5.83
N CYS A 109 18.45 -0.31 4.51
CA CYS A 109 17.52 -0.84 3.51
C CYS A 109 17.53 -2.37 3.48
N ALA A 110 18.69 -3.02 3.71
CA ALA A 110 18.76 -4.48 3.78
C ALA A 110 17.97 -5.04 4.97
N ALA A 111 18.01 -4.35 6.12
CA ALA A 111 17.20 -4.72 7.29
C ALA A 111 15.69 -4.65 6.98
N VAL A 112 15.26 -3.66 6.19
CA VAL A 112 13.86 -3.56 5.72
C VAL A 112 13.51 -4.71 4.78
N VAL A 113 14.38 -5.08 3.84
CA VAL A 113 14.15 -6.24 2.96
C VAL A 113 13.96 -7.51 3.79
N VAL A 114 14.84 -7.75 4.77
CA VAL A 114 14.75 -8.93 5.65
C VAL A 114 13.48 -8.89 6.48
N LEU A 115 13.18 -7.77 7.14
CA LEU A 115 12.02 -7.63 8.01
C LEU A 115 10.71 -7.80 7.23
N VAL A 116 10.52 -7.03 6.17
CA VAL A 116 9.27 -7.05 5.39
C VAL A 116 9.15 -8.35 4.59
N GLY A 117 10.26 -8.93 4.13
CA GLY A 117 10.29 -10.25 3.50
C GLY A 117 9.88 -11.36 4.46
N ALA A 118 10.42 -11.35 5.68
CA ALA A 118 10.01 -12.27 6.74
C ALA A 118 8.53 -12.09 7.07
N MET A 119 8.06 -10.84 7.16
CA MET A 119 6.63 -10.57 7.33
C MET A 119 5.80 -11.18 6.19
N ALA A 120 6.12 -10.90 4.93
CA ALA A 120 5.37 -11.47 3.79
C ALA A 120 5.28 -13.01 3.85
N TRP A 121 6.36 -13.67 4.27
CA TRP A 121 6.36 -15.12 4.50
C TRP A 121 5.45 -15.54 5.67
N LEU A 122 5.60 -14.93 6.86
CA LEU A 122 4.76 -15.19 8.03
C LEU A 122 3.27 -14.93 7.77
N TYR A 123 2.96 -13.96 6.91
CA TYR A 123 1.59 -13.62 6.54
C TYR A 123 0.84 -14.80 5.87
N THR A 124 1.57 -15.63 5.13
CA THR A 124 1.01 -16.74 4.34
C THR A 124 1.31 -18.11 4.91
N ALA A 125 2.39 -18.27 5.66
CA ALA A 125 2.82 -19.55 6.21
C ALA A 125 1.88 -20.02 7.37
N PRO A 126 1.30 -21.24 7.29
CA PRO A 126 0.41 -21.76 8.33
C PRO A 126 1.21 -22.29 9.54
N LEU A 127 1.64 -21.38 10.40
CA LEU A 127 2.53 -21.67 11.53
C LEU A 127 1.83 -21.66 12.90
N ILE A 128 0.70 -20.98 13.05
CA ILE A 128 0.05 -20.74 14.35
C ILE A 128 -0.96 -21.85 14.64
N PRO A 129 -0.78 -22.68 15.68
CA PRO A 129 -1.77 -23.69 16.04
C PRO A 129 -3.02 -23.04 16.64
N TRP A 130 -4.21 -23.39 16.12
CA TRP A 130 -5.50 -22.89 16.59
C TRP A 130 -6.61 -23.93 16.34
N HIS A 131 -7.26 -24.40 17.40
CA HIS A 131 -8.35 -25.40 17.35
C HIS A 131 -8.07 -26.59 16.40
N GLY A 132 -6.93 -27.27 16.58
CA GLY A 132 -6.59 -28.48 15.83
C GLY A 132 -6.14 -28.26 14.38
N ARG A 133 -6.02 -27.01 13.91
CA ARG A 133 -5.44 -26.65 12.61
C ARG A 133 -4.31 -25.65 12.75
N ARG A 134 -3.47 -25.50 11.73
CA ARG A 134 -2.46 -24.43 11.66
C ARG A 134 -2.97 -23.28 10.81
N LEU A 135 -2.92 -22.08 11.37
CA LEU A 135 -3.33 -20.83 10.74
C LEU A 135 -2.13 -20.01 10.30
N ALA A 136 -2.27 -19.31 9.18
CA ALA A 136 -1.38 -18.23 8.79
C ALA A 136 -1.75 -16.93 9.52
N VAL A 137 -0.81 -15.99 9.66
CA VAL A 137 -1.07 -14.71 10.36
C VAL A 137 -2.25 -13.96 9.74
N ARG A 138 -2.43 -14.04 8.41
CA ARG A 138 -3.58 -13.43 7.71
C ARG A 138 -4.95 -13.94 8.17
N GLN A 139 -5.01 -15.13 8.74
CA GLN A 139 -6.27 -15.77 9.18
C GLN A 139 -6.66 -15.36 10.61
N LEU A 140 -5.77 -14.70 11.35
CA LEU A 140 -6.09 -14.17 12.67
C LEU A 140 -7.07 -12.98 12.57
N PRO A 141 -8.04 -12.87 13.50
CA PRO A 141 -9.07 -11.85 13.46
C PRO A 141 -8.47 -10.45 13.60
N GLY A 142 -8.77 -9.57 12.64
CA GLY A 142 -8.39 -8.16 12.68
C GLY A 142 -6.90 -7.86 12.44
N VAL A 143 -6.08 -8.88 12.16
CA VAL A 143 -4.62 -8.70 12.04
C VAL A 143 -4.20 -8.08 10.70
N LYS A 144 -5.01 -8.23 9.64
CA LYS A 144 -4.67 -7.74 8.29
C LYS A 144 -4.28 -6.26 8.26
N LEU A 145 -5.06 -5.40 8.93
CA LEU A 145 -4.82 -3.96 8.97
C LEU A 145 -3.51 -3.60 9.70
N PRO A 146 -3.29 -3.95 10.98
CA PRO A 146 -2.05 -3.62 11.68
C PRO A 146 -0.83 -4.26 11.01
N TYR A 147 -0.98 -5.44 10.42
CA TYR A 147 0.09 -6.09 9.66
C TYR A 147 0.53 -5.28 8.44
N THR A 148 -0.46 -4.82 7.66
CA THR A 148 -0.23 -3.98 6.49
C THR A 148 0.43 -2.67 6.91
N MET A 149 -0.10 -2.02 7.95
CA MET A 149 0.46 -0.74 8.43
C MET A 149 1.86 -0.86 9.02
N ALA A 150 2.21 -1.99 9.66
CA ALA A 150 3.56 -2.22 10.14
C ALA A 150 4.60 -2.26 9.00
N GLY A 151 4.28 -2.91 7.88
CA GLY A 151 5.14 -2.92 6.69
C GLY A 151 5.31 -1.53 6.08
N TRP A 152 4.21 -0.78 5.95
CA TRP A 152 4.27 0.62 5.49
C TRP A 152 5.08 1.49 6.43
N LEU A 153 4.91 1.36 7.74
CA LEU A 153 5.64 2.14 8.74
C LEU A 153 7.14 1.85 8.70
N ALA A 154 7.52 0.58 8.55
CA ALA A 154 8.92 0.17 8.43
C ALA A 154 9.63 0.90 7.28
N ILE A 155 8.97 1.02 6.13
CA ILE A 155 9.53 1.64 4.93
C ILE A 155 9.42 3.16 4.98
N ALA A 156 8.22 3.69 5.26
CA ALA A 156 7.90 5.10 5.10
C ALA A 156 8.40 6.00 6.23
N VAL A 157 8.52 5.46 7.45
CA VAL A 157 8.84 6.26 8.65
C VAL A 157 10.09 5.76 9.36
N LEU A 158 10.14 4.46 9.69
CA LEU A 158 11.24 3.92 10.50
C LEU A 158 12.55 3.91 9.71
N LEU A 159 12.54 3.55 8.43
CA LEU A 159 13.75 3.58 7.61
C LEU A 159 14.45 4.95 7.59
N PRO A 160 13.78 6.07 7.21
CA PRO A 160 14.42 7.38 7.27
C PRO A 160 14.78 7.80 8.70
N ALA A 161 13.96 7.47 9.71
CA ALA A 161 14.24 7.81 11.11
C ALA A 161 15.47 7.08 11.67
N VAL A 162 15.61 5.77 11.40
CA VAL A 162 16.76 4.95 11.81
C VAL A 162 18.03 5.47 11.16
N GLN A 163 17.99 5.74 9.85
CA GLN A 163 19.15 6.25 9.13
C GLN A 163 19.64 7.58 9.71
N GLN A 164 18.71 8.45 10.11
CA GLN A 164 19.01 9.75 10.71
C GLN A 164 19.23 9.67 12.24
N ARG A 165 19.13 8.49 12.86
CA ARG A 165 19.23 8.25 14.31
C ARG A 165 18.20 9.03 15.15
N LEU A 166 16.97 9.13 14.65
CA LEU A 166 15.88 9.91 15.24
C LEU A 166 14.72 9.05 15.79
N LEU A 167 14.97 7.78 16.12
CA LEU A 167 13.95 6.92 16.72
C LEU A 167 13.42 7.43 18.07
N LEU A 168 14.22 8.20 18.81
CA LEU A 168 13.81 8.78 20.09
C LEU A 168 13.15 10.16 19.94
N ASP A 169 13.12 10.73 18.72
CA ASP A 169 12.44 12.00 18.47
C ASP A 169 10.92 11.78 18.47
N ALA A 170 10.19 12.57 19.26
CA ALA A 170 8.74 12.50 19.35
C ALA A 170 8.05 12.70 17.98
N ARG A 171 8.65 13.50 17.09
CA ARG A 171 8.13 13.75 15.73
C ARG A 171 8.07 12.48 14.90
N THR A 172 9.01 11.55 15.09
CA THR A 172 9.02 10.22 14.44
C THR A 172 7.74 9.46 14.80
N TRP A 173 7.33 9.51 16.07
CA TRP A 173 6.16 8.79 16.53
C TRP A 173 4.85 9.52 16.19
N TYR A 174 4.85 10.86 16.19
CA TYR A 174 3.68 11.62 15.71
C TYR A 174 3.40 11.36 14.24
N ILE A 175 4.42 11.36 13.37
CA ILE A 175 4.21 11.02 11.95
C ILE A 175 3.90 9.54 11.76
N ALA A 176 4.46 8.64 12.59
CA ALA A 176 4.10 7.22 12.59
C ALA A 176 2.61 7.01 12.88
N VAL A 177 2.11 7.58 13.98
CA VAL A 177 0.70 7.47 14.39
C VAL A 177 -0.22 8.12 13.36
N THR A 178 0.13 9.32 12.89
CA THR A 178 -0.59 10.01 11.82
C THR A 178 -0.68 9.13 10.57
N GLY A 179 0.44 8.53 10.17
CA GLY A 179 0.51 7.68 8.98
C GLY A 179 -0.23 6.36 9.13
N VAL A 180 -0.18 5.74 10.31
CA VAL A 180 -1.00 4.56 10.63
C VAL A 180 -2.47 4.89 10.52
N LEU A 181 -2.94 5.98 11.14
CA LEU A 181 -4.35 6.34 11.18
C LEU A 181 -4.88 6.75 9.79
N ILE A 182 -4.24 7.72 9.13
CA ILE A 182 -4.72 8.20 7.82
C ILE A 182 -4.48 7.14 6.72
N GLY A 183 -3.33 6.47 6.74
CA GLY A 183 -3.02 5.40 5.78
C GLY A 183 -3.95 4.18 5.90
N SER A 184 -4.46 3.90 7.11
CA SER A 184 -5.44 2.85 7.35
C SER A 184 -6.75 3.06 6.59
N VAL A 185 -7.10 4.29 6.22
CA VAL A 185 -8.30 4.56 5.41
C VAL A 185 -8.20 3.89 4.04
N THR A 186 -7.04 4.01 3.39
CA THR A 186 -6.78 3.35 2.11
C THR A 186 -6.64 1.84 2.25
N ALA A 187 -6.03 1.37 3.33
CA ALA A 187 -5.96 -0.07 3.61
C ALA A 187 -7.37 -0.66 3.79
N LEU A 188 -8.25 0.00 4.55
CA LEU A 188 -9.64 -0.40 4.73
C LEU A 188 -10.46 -0.28 3.46
N LEU A 189 -10.18 0.70 2.59
CA LEU A 189 -10.77 0.77 1.26
C LEU A 189 -10.40 -0.46 0.41
N ASN A 190 -9.14 -0.90 0.47
CA ASN A 190 -8.70 -2.13 -0.20
C ASN A 190 -9.39 -3.36 0.39
N ASP A 191 -9.53 -3.45 1.72
CA ASP A 191 -10.25 -4.56 2.36
C ASP A 191 -11.75 -4.57 2.02
N LEU A 192 -12.38 -3.40 1.91
CA LEU A 192 -13.79 -3.28 1.50
C LEU A 192 -13.98 -3.78 0.07
N ARG A 193 -13.01 -3.51 -0.81
CA ARG A 193 -12.99 -4.04 -2.18
C ARG A 193 -12.83 -5.54 -2.20
N ASP A 194 -11.92 -6.05 -1.38
CA ASP A 194 -11.55 -7.45 -1.36
C ASP A 194 -12.45 -8.26 -0.43
N LEU A 195 -13.53 -7.68 0.11
CA LEU A 195 -14.44 -8.29 1.10
C LEU A 195 -14.86 -9.72 0.74
N ARG A 196 -15.26 -9.96 -0.51
CA ARG A 196 -15.68 -11.29 -0.97
C ARG A 196 -14.49 -12.26 -1.07
N THR A 197 -13.37 -11.81 -1.61
CA THR A 197 -12.16 -12.62 -1.77
C THR A 197 -11.55 -12.98 -0.41
N ASP A 198 -11.48 -12.02 0.51
CA ASP A 198 -11.03 -12.21 1.89
C ASP A 198 -11.91 -13.24 2.61
N ALA A 199 -13.24 -13.11 2.50
CA ALA A 199 -14.17 -14.06 3.11
C ALA A 199 -13.99 -15.49 2.57
N LEU A 200 -13.82 -15.64 1.24
CA LEU A 200 -13.57 -16.94 0.61
C LEU A 200 -12.21 -17.54 1.00
N ALA A 201 -11.19 -16.70 1.22
CA ALA A 201 -9.86 -17.12 1.65
C ALA A 201 -9.76 -17.42 3.16
N GLY A 202 -10.83 -17.19 3.93
CA GLY A 202 -10.82 -17.29 5.39
C GLY A 202 -10.00 -16.20 6.09
N THR A 203 -9.75 -15.09 5.40
CA THR A 203 -9.06 -13.92 5.93
C THR A 203 -10.05 -13.09 6.76
N SER A 204 -9.78 -12.95 8.05
CA SER A 204 -10.68 -12.24 8.98
C SER A 204 -10.38 -10.74 9.01
N SER A 205 -10.56 -10.05 7.88
CA SER A 205 -10.36 -8.59 7.76
C SER A 205 -11.44 -7.79 8.48
N LEU A 206 -11.18 -6.51 8.77
CA LEU A 206 -12.13 -5.66 9.50
C LEU A 206 -13.51 -5.56 8.80
N PRO A 207 -13.60 -5.39 7.47
CA PRO A 207 -14.87 -5.51 6.74
C PRO A 207 -15.60 -6.83 6.92
N VAL A 208 -14.88 -7.96 6.96
CA VAL A 208 -15.48 -9.29 7.17
C VAL A 208 -16.05 -9.40 8.59
N LEU A 209 -15.35 -8.85 9.59
CA LEU A 209 -15.75 -8.94 11.00
C LEU A 209 -16.86 -7.93 11.40
N LEU A 210 -16.77 -6.69 10.91
CA LEU A 210 -17.63 -5.58 11.33
C LEU A 210 -18.74 -5.24 10.32
N GLY A 211 -18.61 -5.70 9.08
CA GLY A 211 -19.44 -5.30 7.95
C GLY A 211 -19.05 -3.93 7.37
N GLU A 212 -19.51 -3.64 6.15
CA GLU A 212 -19.12 -2.45 5.39
C GLU A 212 -19.40 -1.13 6.12
N ARG A 213 -20.60 -0.97 6.69
CA ARG A 213 -21.02 0.29 7.33
C ARG A 213 -20.13 0.66 8.52
N ARG A 214 -19.85 -0.29 9.42
CA ARG A 214 -19.03 -0.05 10.61
C ARG A 214 -17.57 0.20 10.24
N THR A 215 -17.04 -0.51 9.24
CA THR A 215 -15.68 -0.28 8.74
C THR A 215 -15.52 1.11 8.14
N ARG A 216 -16.51 1.61 7.39
CA ARG A 216 -16.47 3.00 6.87
C ARG A 216 -16.46 4.03 8.00
N VAL A 217 -17.27 3.84 9.05
CA VAL A 217 -17.27 4.73 10.22
C VAL A 217 -15.91 4.70 10.93
N ALA A 218 -15.34 3.51 11.14
CA ALA A 218 -14.01 3.36 11.73
C ALA A 218 -12.94 4.08 10.90
N ALA A 219 -12.98 3.94 9.56
CA ALA A 219 -12.05 4.61 8.66
C ALA A 219 -12.16 6.14 8.75
N TYR A 220 -13.36 6.73 8.77
CA TYR A 220 -13.51 8.18 8.98
C TYR A 220 -13.01 8.63 10.35
N GLY A 221 -13.26 7.83 11.40
CA GLY A 221 -12.70 8.08 12.74
C GLY A 221 -11.17 8.09 12.73
N MET A 222 -10.55 7.15 12.03
CA MET A 222 -9.09 7.12 11.85
C MET A 222 -8.59 8.33 11.05
N ALA A 223 -9.29 8.76 10.00
CA ALA A 223 -8.93 9.96 9.25
C ALA A 223 -8.91 11.22 10.15
N VAL A 224 -9.97 11.41 10.96
CA VAL A 224 -10.08 12.54 11.90
C VAL A 224 -9.02 12.46 12.99
N GLY A 225 -8.86 11.31 13.64
CA GLY A 225 -7.85 11.12 14.68
C GLY A 225 -6.42 11.31 14.15
N GLY A 226 -6.15 10.82 12.95
CA GLY A 226 -4.87 11.01 12.27
C GLY A 226 -4.60 12.46 11.93
N ALA A 227 -5.58 13.20 11.42
CA ALA A 227 -5.45 14.63 11.15
C ALA A 227 -5.20 15.44 12.43
N ALA A 228 -5.86 15.06 13.54
CA ALA A 228 -5.68 15.70 14.85
C ALA A 228 -4.26 15.50 15.40
N VAL A 229 -3.73 14.27 15.38
CA VAL A 229 -2.33 14.02 15.76
C VAL A 229 -1.36 14.70 14.79
N GLY A 230 -1.70 14.70 13.49
CA GLY A 230 -0.94 15.33 12.43
C GLY A 230 -0.72 16.84 12.60
N GLN A 231 -1.55 17.52 13.39
CA GLN A 231 -1.37 18.93 13.74
C GLN A 231 -0.05 19.19 14.49
N LEU A 232 0.53 18.18 15.14
CA LEU A 232 1.79 18.31 15.86
C LEU A 232 3.03 18.31 14.95
N VAL A 233 2.87 17.96 13.67
CA VAL A 233 3.99 17.80 12.72
C VAL A 233 3.77 18.49 11.37
N LEU A 234 2.59 18.36 10.78
CA LEU A 234 2.23 18.90 9.46
C LEU A 234 0.75 19.29 9.44
N PRO A 235 0.37 20.46 10.00
CA PRO A 235 -1.03 20.84 10.21
C PRO A 235 -1.89 20.77 8.94
N LEU A 236 -1.57 21.60 7.94
CA LEU A 236 -2.34 21.68 6.70
C LEU A 236 -2.17 20.43 5.82
N PRO A 237 -0.95 19.88 5.62
CA PRO A 237 -0.79 18.67 4.80
C PRO A 237 -1.54 17.45 5.34
N THR A 238 -1.63 17.26 6.66
CA THR A 238 -2.33 16.10 7.25
C THR A 238 -3.85 16.23 7.16
N VAL A 239 -4.39 17.45 7.26
CA VAL A 239 -5.82 17.71 6.99
C VAL A 239 -6.16 17.41 5.54
N LEU A 240 -5.34 17.89 4.59
CA LEU A 240 -5.55 17.62 3.17
C LEU A 240 -5.43 16.13 2.84
N TRP A 241 -4.47 15.43 3.46
CA TRP A 241 -4.32 13.98 3.32
C TRP A 241 -5.53 13.20 3.86
N ALA A 242 -6.02 13.55 5.05
CA ALA A 242 -7.21 12.94 5.62
C ALA A 242 -8.47 13.21 4.79
N ALA A 243 -8.64 14.44 4.30
CA ALA A 243 -9.75 14.83 3.43
C ALA A 243 -9.70 14.07 2.09
N TYR A 244 -8.51 13.92 1.51
CA TYR A 244 -8.29 13.15 0.30
C TYR A 244 -8.75 11.70 0.46
N ASN A 245 -8.22 10.98 1.45
CA ASN A 245 -8.56 9.58 1.68
C ASN A 245 -10.05 9.39 2.04
N SER A 246 -10.62 10.33 2.80
CA SER A 246 -12.05 10.33 3.13
C SER A 246 -12.91 10.52 1.88
N THR A 247 -12.50 11.39 0.95
CA THR A 247 -13.21 11.63 -0.31
C THR A 247 -13.13 10.40 -1.23
N VAL A 248 -11.97 9.76 -1.34
CA VAL A 248 -11.82 8.50 -2.08
C VAL A 248 -12.71 7.41 -1.48
N LEU A 249 -12.77 7.30 -0.15
CA LEU A 249 -13.66 6.34 0.53
C LEU A 249 -15.14 6.66 0.32
N ALA A 250 -15.54 7.94 0.39
CA ALA A 250 -16.93 8.38 0.21
C ALA A 250 -17.44 8.11 -1.22
N THR A 251 -16.55 8.31 -2.20
CA THR A 251 -16.87 8.07 -3.62
C THR A 251 -16.79 6.60 -4.01
N TYR A 252 -16.18 5.75 -3.17
CA TYR A 252 -16.07 4.33 -3.43
C TYR A 252 -17.43 3.62 -3.45
N ARG A 253 -17.77 3.05 -4.61
CA ARG A 253 -18.90 2.14 -4.80
C ARG A 253 -18.36 0.75 -5.11
N PRO A 254 -18.80 -0.30 -4.38
CA PRO A 254 -18.39 -1.67 -4.66
C PRO A 254 -18.94 -2.09 -6.04
N ARG A 255 -18.12 -1.92 -7.08
CA ARG A 255 -18.38 -2.35 -8.45
C ARG A 255 -17.30 -3.34 -8.88
N PRO A 256 -17.65 -4.51 -9.45
CA PRO A 256 -16.69 -5.58 -9.80
C PRO A 256 -15.57 -5.20 -10.79
N SER A 257 -15.63 -4.02 -11.42
CA SER A 257 -14.74 -3.62 -12.51
C SER A 257 -14.10 -2.24 -12.35
N GLN A 258 -14.36 -1.53 -11.25
CA GLN A 258 -13.90 -0.14 -11.08
C GLN A 258 -12.96 -0.03 -9.88
N TYR A 259 -11.67 -0.16 -10.16
CA TYR A 259 -10.62 0.40 -9.31
C TYR A 259 -10.70 1.94 -9.38
N PRO A 260 -10.64 2.68 -8.26
CA PRO A 260 -10.32 4.10 -8.29
C PRO A 260 -8.86 4.25 -8.75
N ARG A 261 -8.77 4.35 -10.07
CA ARG A 261 -7.60 4.50 -10.92
C ARG A 261 -6.68 5.58 -10.32
N PRO A 262 -5.38 5.30 -10.20
CA PRO A 262 -4.35 5.87 -9.29
C PRO A 262 -4.69 6.53 -7.94
N TRP A 263 -5.88 7.05 -7.70
CA TRP A 263 -6.12 7.98 -6.60
C TRP A 263 -5.91 7.35 -5.21
N GLY A 264 -6.42 6.13 -4.97
CA GLY A 264 -6.14 5.44 -3.71
C GLY A 264 -4.64 5.27 -3.44
N ASP A 265 -3.87 5.04 -4.50
CA ASP A 265 -2.43 4.80 -4.43
C ASP A 265 -1.60 6.08 -4.41
N ALA A 266 -2.17 7.25 -4.72
CA ALA A 266 -1.46 8.53 -4.86
C ALA A 266 -1.36 9.36 -3.57
N GLN A 267 -1.88 8.84 -2.46
CA GLN A 267 -1.94 9.57 -1.18
C GLN A 267 -0.59 10.11 -0.68
N GLY A 268 0.53 9.41 -0.93
CA GLY A 268 1.87 9.88 -0.57
C GLY A 268 2.28 11.11 -1.37
N LEU A 269 1.96 11.13 -2.66
CA LEU A 269 2.19 12.28 -3.53
C LEU A 269 1.35 13.49 -3.12
N VAL A 270 0.10 13.27 -2.70
CA VAL A 270 -0.79 14.34 -2.21
C VAL A 270 -0.22 15.00 -0.97
N VAL A 271 0.20 14.21 0.03
CA VAL A 271 0.76 14.78 1.27
C VAL A 271 2.11 15.46 1.02
N LEU A 272 2.94 14.94 0.12
CA LEU A 272 4.21 15.59 -0.25
C LEU A 272 3.96 16.92 -0.96
N ALA A 273 3.07 16.96 -1.95
CA ALA A 273 2.71 18.19 -2.64
C ALA A 273 2.20 19.24 -1.66
N ALA A 274 1.30 18.86 -0.74
CA ALA A 274 0.81 19.75 0.30
C ALA A 274 1.93 20.22 1.24
N ALA A 275 2.86 19.35 1.63
CA ALA A 275 3.98 19.70 2.50
C ALA A 275 4.99 20.65 1.83
N LEU A 276 5.16 20.56 0.51
CA LEU A 276 6.04 21.45 -0.26
C LEU A 276 5.40 22.82 -0.51
N LEU A 277 4.07 22.88 -0.69
CA LEU A 277 3.34 24.14 -0.93
C LEU A 277 3.13 24.98 0.35
N THR A 278 3.36 24.39 1.52
CA THR A 278 3.08 25.01 2.83
C THR A 278 4.34 25.35 3.63
N ARG A 279 5.51 25.21 2.99
CA ARG A 279 6.82 25.62 3.49
C ARG A 279 7.24 26.92 2.86
#